data_AF-A0A0G0KWG1-F1
#
_entry.id   AF-A0A0G0KWG1-F1
#
_cell.length_a   1.000
_cell.length_b   1.000
_cell.length_c   1.000
_cell.angle_alpha   90.00
_cell.angle_beta   90.00
_cell.angle_gamma   90.00
#
_symmetry.space_group_name_H-M   'P 1'
#
loop_
_entity.id
_entity.type
_entity.pdbx_description
1 polymer ?
#
loop_
_entity_poly.entity_id
_entity_poly.type
_entity_poly.pdbx_seq_one_letter_code
_entity_poly.pdbx_strand_id
1 'polypeptide(L)'
;MQIIDEEVKKTLDIFKILELTPAQTKEHIEKLKNVLLMDMVAEAFAEKGQMLEDANFTQDDIEDFLMDNYDEDEIREILGRVSRDVVVEYFSKILKDADEDKLSKVNDILTAKFE
;
A
#
# COMPACT_ATOMS: atom_id res chain seq x y z
N MET A 1 -6.18 -6.17 -8.46
CA MET A 1 -7.36 -5.27 -8.31
C MET A 1 -7.08 -3.83 -8.81
N GLN A 2 -7.93 -3.26 -9.67
CA GLN A 2 -7.69 -1.93 -10.30
C GLN A 2 -7.52 -0.78 -9.29
N ILE A 3 -8.28 -0.80 -8.19
CA ILE A 3 -8.25 0.26 -7.17
C ILE A 3 -6.85 0.37 -6.53
N ILE A 4 -6.21 -0.76 -6.23
CA ILE A 4 -4.86 -0.77 -5.64
C ILE A 4 -3.82 -0.29 -6.64
N ASP A 5 -3.98 -0.63 -7.92
CA ASP A 5 -3.09 -0.12 -8.97
C ASP A 5 -3.15 1.41 -9.07
N GLU A 6 -4.32 2.01 -8.87
CA GLU A 6 -4.50 3.46 -8.84
C GLU A 6 -3.86 4.10 -7.61
N GLU A 7 -3.95 3.45 -6.45
CA GLU A 7 -3.31 3.91 -5.22
C GLU A 7 -1.79 3.88 -5.32
N VAL A 8 -1.22 2.78 -5.83
CA VAL A 8 0.23 2.64 -6.01
C VAL A 8 0.76 3.61 -7.06
N LYS A 9 -0.03 4.01 -8.07
CA LYS A 9 0.38 5.04 -9.04
C LYS A 9 0.71 6.38 -8.38
N LYS A 10 0.09 6.71 -7.23
CA LYS A 10 0.38 7.95 -6.48
C LYS A 10 1.83 8.00 -5.98
N THR A 11 2.49 6.85 -5.83
CA THR A 11 3.85 6.74 -5.27
C THR A 11 4.95 6.72 -6.35
N LEU A 12 4.60 6.70 -7.63
CA LEU A 12 5.59 6.60 -8.72
C LEU A 12 6.60 7.75 -8.74
N ASP A 13 6.20 8.95 -8.34
CA ASP A 13 7.10 10.10 -8.28
C ASP A 13 8.13 9.98 -7.14
N ILE A 14 7.78 9.26 -6.07
CA ILE A 14 8.71 8.93 -4.98
C ILE A 14 9.83 8.01 -5.49
N PHE A 15 9.49 6.98 -6.28
CA PHE A 15 10.51 6.08 -6.85
C PHE A 15 11.48 6.81 -7.80
N LYS A 16 11.02 7.87 -8.48
CA LYS A 16 11.90 8.72 -9.29
C LYS A 16 12.87 9.52 -8.43
N ILE A 17 12.42 10.09 -7.30
CA ILE A 17 13.29 10.80 -6.34
C ILE A 17 14.34 9.87 -5.73
N LEU A 18 13.95 8.62 -5.47
CA LEU A 18 14.85 7.59 -4.98
C LEU A 18 15.82 7.07 -6.05
N GLU A 19 15.69 7.52 -7.30
CA GLU A 19 16.55 7.15 -8.43
C GLU A 19 16.60 5.63 -8.67
N LEU A 20 15.48 4.95 -8.40
CA LEU A 20 15.39 3.51 -8.57
C LEU A 20 15.42 3.12 -10.05
N THR A 21 16.12 2.04 -10.38
CA THR A 21 16.06 1.46 -11.72
C THR A 21 14.64 0.98 -12.04
N PRO A 22 14.28 0.80 -13.33
CA PRO A 22 12.96 0.25 -13.69
C PRO A 22 12.67 -1.11 -13.07
N ALA A 23 13.70 -1.96 -12.92
CA ALA A 23 13.58 -3.26 -12.28
C ALA A 23 13.26 -3.14 -10.79
N GLN A 24 13.99 -2.27 -10.06
CA GLN A 24 13.72 -2.00 -8.64
C GLN A 24 12.34 -1.35 -8.45
N THR A 25 12.00 -0.37 -9.29
CA THR A 25 10.67 0.27 -9.25
C THR A 25 9.57 -0.76 -9.39
N LYS A 26 9.69 -1.70 -10.35
CA LYS A 26 8.72 -2.78 -10.52
C LYS A 26 8.62 -3.67 -9.28
N GLU A 27 9.76 -4.05 -8.70
CA GLU A 27 9.79 -4.86 -7.47
C GLU A 27 9.12 -4.15 -6.29
N HIS A 28 9.38 -2.84 -6.13
CA HIS A 28 8.78 -2.04 -5.07
C HIS A 28 7.28 -1.83 -5.27
N ILE A 29 6.82 -1.70 -6.51
CA ILE A 29 5.39 -1.67 -6.85
C ILE A 29 4.70 -2.95 -6.38
N GLU A 30 5.22 -4.13 -6.75
CA GLU A 30 4.62 -5.41 -6.34
C GLU A 30 4.64 -5.59 -4.81
N LYS A 31 5.75 -5.21 -4.16
CA LYS A 31 5.84 -5.24 -2.69
C LYS A 31 4.82 -4.32 -2.04
N LEU A 32 4.64 -3.11 -2.54
CA LEU A 32 3.69 -2.15 -1.97
C LEU A 32 2.24 -2.63 -2.15
N LYS A 33 1.90 -3.21 -3.30
CA LYS A 33 0.58 -3.84 -3.52
C LYS A 33 0.30 -4.92 -2.48
N ASN A 34 1.27 -5.80 -2.25
CA ASN A 34 1.13 -6.89 -1.30
C ASN A 34 0.94 -6.38 0.13
N VAL A 35 1.72 -5.36 0.55
CA VAL A 35 1.56 -4.78 1.89
C VAL A 35 0.19 -4.11 2.03
N LEU A 36 -0.27 -3.35 1.02
CA LEU A 36 -1.61 -2.76 1.02
C LEU A 36 -2.70 -3.82 1.15
N LEU A 37 -2.62 -4.91 0.39
CA LEU A 37 -3.59 -6.02 0.47
C LEU A 37 -3.63 -6.66 1.86
N MET A 38 -2.46 -6.89 2.47
CA MET A 38 -2.36 -7.47 3.81
C MET A 38 -2.99 -6.57 4.88
N ASP A 39 -2.78 -5.26 4.80
CA ASP A 39 -3.37 -4.34 5.77
C ASP A 39 -4.87 -4.12 5.51
N MET A 40 -5.30 -4.08 4.23
CA MET A 40 -6.72 -4.04 3.88
C MET A 40 -7.47 -5.25 4.41
N VAL A 41 -6.90 -6.46 4.25
CA VAL A 41 -7.55 -7.67 4.73
C VAL A 41 -7.58 -7.70 6.25
N ALA A 42 -6.51 -7.25 6.93
CA ALA A 42 -6.49 -7.14 8.38
C ALA A 42 -7.58 -6.19 8.92
N GLU A 43 -7.77 -5.04 8.27
CA GLU A 43 -8.84 -4.08 8.59
C GLU A 43 -10.23 -4.69 8.35
N ALA A 44 -10.42 -5.33 7.19
CA ALA A 44 -11.67 -6.02 6.85
C ALA A 44 -12.02 -7.15 7.84
N PHE A 45 -11.02 -7.91 8.29
CA PHE A 45 -11.19 -8.95 9.31
C PHE A 45 -11.58 -8.34 10.67
N ALA A 46 -10.91 -7.25 11.07
CA ALA A 46 -11.23 -6.53 12.30
C ALA A 46 -12.67 -6.01 12.32
N GLU A 47 -13.18 -5.51 11.20
CA GLU A 47 -14.56 -5.01 11.08
C GLU A 47 -15.62 -6.11 11.22
N LYS A 48 -15.35 -7.31 10.69
CA LYS A 48 -16.28 -8.45 10.79
C LYS A 48 -16.10 -9.25 12.08
N GLY A 49 -15.15 -8.90 12.94
CA GLY A 49 -14.82 -9.62 14.17
C GLY A 49 -14.28 -11.03 13.94
N GLN A 50 -13.76 -11.30 12.74
CA GLN A 50 -13.12 -12.57 12.40
C GLN A 50 -11.62 -12.41 12.58
N MET A 51 -10.98 -13.28 13.37
CA MET A 51 -9.52 -13.27 13.48
C MET A 51 -8.91 -14.00 12.28
N LEU A 52 -7.83 -13.46 11.73
CA LEU A 52 -6.92 -14.15 10.81
C LEU A 52 -6.33 -15.36 11.55
N GLU A 53 -7.06 -16.48 11.61
CA GLU A 53 -6.54 -17.73 12.13
C GLU A 53 -5.53 -18.30 11.13
N ASP A 54 -4.24 -18.01 11.33
CA ASP A 54 -3.04 -18.72 10.80
C ASP A 54 -3.13 -19.30 9.38
N ALA A 55 -3.91 -18.68 8.49
CA ALA A 55 -4.06 -19.09 7.12
C ALA A 55 -3.00 -18.37 6.29
N ASN A 56 -2.14 -19.16 5.62
CA ASN A 56 -1.25 -18.66 4.57
C ASN A 56 -2.11 -18.26 3.37
N PHE A 57 -2.66 -17.04 3.39
CA PHE A 57 -3.37 -16.48 2.25
C PHE A 57 -2.37 -16.06 1.18
N THR A 58 -2.63 -16.43 -0.07
CA THR A 58 -1.96 -15.85 -1.23
C THR A 58 -2.56 -14.47 -1.55
N GLN A 59 -1.89 -13.71 -2.42
CA GLN A 59 -2.42 -12.44 -2.90
C GLN A 59 -3.80 -12.62 -3.55
N ASP A 60 -3.95 -13.66 -4.37
CA ASP A 60 -5.19 -13.99 -5.06
C ASP A 60 -6.30 -14.33 -4.05
N ASP A 61 -6.00 -15.10 -3.00
CA ASP A 61 -6.99 -15.44 -1.96
C ASP A 61 -7.51 -14.19 -1.22
N ILE A 62 -6.64 -13.18 -1.00
CA ILE A 62 -7.02 -11.92 -0.34
C ILE A 62 -7.87 -11.06 -1.26
N GLU A 63 -7.48 -10.95 -2.53
CA GLU A 63 -8.27 -10.20 -3.52
C GLU A 63 -9.67 -10.81 -3.67
N ASP A 64 -9.76 -12.14 -3.80
CA ASP A 64 -11.03 -12.87 -3.88
C ASP A 64 -11.86 -12.66 -2.61
N PHE A 65 -11.27 -12.77 -1.41
CA PHE A 65 -11.98 -12.51 -0.16
C PHE A 65 -12.58 -11.11 -0.12
N LEU A 66 -11.81 -10.08 -0.48
CA LEU A 66 -12.30 -8.71 -0.47
C LEU A 66 -13.45 -8.53 -1.47
N MET A 67 -13.30 -9.04 -2.70
CA MET A 67 -14.31 -8.93 -3.75
C MET A 67 -15.58 -9.74 -3.48
N ASP A 68 -15.49 -10.86 -2.76
CA ASP A 68 -16.64 -11.70 -2.40
C ASP A 68 -17.44 -11.15 -1.21
N ASN A 69 -16.80 -10.40 -0.31
CA ASN A 69 -17.39 -9.97 0.96
C ASN A 69 -17.71 -8.48 1.03
N TYR A 70 -17.16 -7.67 0.13
CA TYR A 70 -17.29 -6.22 0.11
C TYR A 70 -17.55 -5.72 -1.30
N ASP A 71 -18.35 -4.66 -1.42
CA ASP A 71 -18.50 -3.97 -2.69
C ASP A 71 -17.30 -3.06 -3.00
N GLU A 72 -17.25 -2.54 -4.23
CA GLU A 72 -16.14 -1.73 -4.70
C GLU A 72 -15.95 -0.43 -3.89
N ASP A 73 -17.02 0.13 -3.35
CA ASP A 73 -16.97 1.36 -2.55
C ASP A 73 -16.51 1.06 -1.12
N GLU A 74 -16.96 -0.04 -0.52
CA GLU A 74 -16.46 -0.55 0.77
C GLU A 74 -14.96 -0.85 0.69
N ILE A 75 -14.50 -1.50 -0.39
CA ILE A 75 -13.07 -1.76 -0.64
C ILE A 75 -12.27 -0.45 -0.74
N ARG A 76 -12.81 0.58 -1.41
CA ARG A 76 -12.17 1.90 -1.48
C ARG A 76 -12.08 2.55 -0.11
N GLU A 77 -13.12 2.43 0.71
CA GLU A 77 -13.11 2.98 2.07
C GLU A 77 -12.06 2.29 2.94
N ILE A 78 -11.99 0.96 2.90
CA ILE A 78 -10.96 0.17 3.60
C ILE A 78 -9.57 0.62 3.14
N LEU A 79 -9.33 0.68 1.83
CA LEU A 79 -8.06 1.16 1.28
C LEU A 79 -7.75 2.57 1.74
N GLY A 80 -8.73 3.48 1.74
CA GLY A 80 -8.55 4.86 2.20
C GLY A 80 -8.14 4.96 3.67
N ARG A 81 -8.64 4.06 4.52
CA ARG A 81 -8.25 3.99 5.94
C ARG A 81 -6.79 3.54 6.13
N VAL A 82 -6.33 2.55 5.37
CA VAL A 82 -5.00 1.94 5.58
C VAL A 82 -3.89 2.55 4.70
N SER A 83 -4.23 3.12 3.54
CA SER A 83 -3.27 3.50 2.49
C SER A 83 -2.17 4.42 3.01
N ARG A 84 -2.55 5.48 3.74
CA ARG A 84 -1.60 6.46 4.26
C ARG A 84 -0.56 5.81 5.17
N ASP A 85 -1.00 5.05 6.16
CA ASP A 85 -0.12 4.48 7.17
C ASP A 85 0.81 3.44 6.55
N VAL A 86 0.28 2.58 5.66
CA VAL A 86 1.07 1.62 4.88
C VAL A 86 2.13 2.32 4.04
N VAL A 87 1.76 3.32 3.25
CA VAL A 87 2.66 4.00 2.32
C VAL A 87 3.75 4.77 3.09
N VAL A 88 3.38 5.48 4.16
CA VAL A 88 4.33 6.22 5.01
C VAL A 88 5.30 5.26 5.69
N GLU A 89 4.82 4.14 6.26
CA GLU A 89 5.69 3.15 6.90
C GLU A 89 6.62 2.49 5.88
N TYR A 90 6.09 2.14 4.71
CA TYR A 90 6.85 1.52 3.62
C TYR A 90 8.03 2.41 3.20
N PHE A 91 7.78 3.70 2.93
CA PHE A 91 8.85 4.61 2.53
C PHE A 91 9.77 4.99 3.69
N SER A 92 9.29 5.04 4.93
CA SER A 92 10.15 5.26 6.11
C SER A 92 11.24 4.19 6.24
N LYS A 93 10.92 2.93 5.89
CA LYS A 93 11.90 1.83 5.88
C LYS A 93 12.93 1.98 4.76
N ILE A 94 12.53 2.47 3.60
CA ILE A 94 13.40 2.68 2.43
C ILE A 94 14.32 3.89 2.64
N LEU A 95 13.81 4.94 3.28
CA LEU A 95 14.47 6.22 3.47
C LEU A 95 15.38 6.28 4.70
N LYS A 96 15.51 5.19 5.48
CA LYS A 96 16.23 5.18 6.75
C LYS A 96 17.65 5.76 6.68
N ASP A 97 18.33 5.55 5.56
CA ASP A 97 19.71 6.02 5.31
C ASP A 97 19.78 7.03 4.14
N ALA A 98 18.64 7.62 3.75
CA ALA A 98 18.59 8.62 2.69
C ALA A 98 19.05 10.00 3.18
N ASP A 99 19.52 10.83 2.26
CA ASP A 99 19.88 12.22 2.55
C ASP A 99 18.64 13.10 2.81
N GLU A 100 18.87 14.24 3.46
CA GLU A 100 17.83 15.18 3.89
C GLU A 100 17.02 15.78 2.73
N ASP A 101 17.64 15.96 1.55
CA ASP A 101 16.94 16.47 0.36
C ASP A 101 15.95 15.45 -0.19
N LYS A 102 16.34 14.16 -0.25
CA LYS A 102 15.42 13.07 -0.60
C LYS A 102 14.29 12.94 0.42
N LEU A 103 14.62 12.98 1.72
CA LEU A 103 13.62 12.90 2.79
C LEU A 103 12.56 14.00 2.65
N SER A 104 12.97 15.26 2.47
CA SER A 104 12.05 16.40 2.31
C SER A 104 11.14 16.21 1.10
N LYS A 105 11.70 15.87 -0.07
CA LYS A 105 10.91 15.71 -1.31
C LYS A 105 9.91 14.57 -1.22
N VAL A 106 10.28 13.46 -0.59
CA VAL A 106 9.33 12.35 -0.41
C VAL A 106 8.23 12.73 0.57
N ASN A 107 8.56 13.42 1.67
CA ASN A 107 7.57 13.90 2.63
C ASN A 107 6.54 14.84 1.98
N ASP A 108 6.99 15.77 1.12
CA ASP A 108 6.10 16.68 0.39
C ASP A 108 5.09 15.91 -0.49
N ILE A 109 5.53 14.83 -1.15
CA ILE A 109 4.63 13.99 -1.95
C ILE A 109 3.66 13.21 -1.07
N LEU A 110 4.15 12.63 0.03
CA LEU A 110 3.31 11.86 0.95
C LEU A 110 2.17 12.72 1.51
N THR A 111 2.48 13.92 1.99
CA THR A 111 1.47 14.90 2.42
C THR A 111 0.54 15.29 1.27
N ALA A 112 1.06 15.63 0.09
CA ALA A 112 0.20 16.10 -1.01
C ALA A 112 -0.73 15.03 -1.62
N LYS A 113 -0.45 13.73 -1.39
CA LYS A 113 -1.19 12.61 -2.02
C LYS A 113 -2.02 11.79 -1.06
N PHE A 114 -1.71 11.83 0.24
CA PHE A 114 -2.32 10.98 1.27
C PHE A 114 -2.79 11.76 2.52
N GLU A 115 -2.68 13.10 2.55
CA GLU A 115 -3.30 14.00 3.55
C GLU A 115 -4.28 14.97 2.88
#